data_AF-A0A1C6PQ36-F1
#
_entry.id   AF-A0A1C6PQ36-F1
#
_cell.length_a   1.000
_cell.length_b   1.000
_cell.length_c   1.000
_cell.angle_alpha   90.00
_cell.angle_beta   90.00
_cell.angle_gamma   90.00
#
_symmetry.space_group_name_H-M   'P 1'
#
loop_
_entity.id
_entity.type
_entity.pdbx_description
1 polymer ?
#
loop_
_entity_poly.entity_id
_entity_poly.type
_entity_poly.pdbx_seq_one_letter_code
_entity_poly.pdbx_strand_id
1 'polypeptide(L)'
;MPAHVAEHYGSLTVNELITSVFDHYDRLWPRIEELITARAAEDSGSTGLVLEGSALWPARVARLQVPHTTAVWLTTDDSLVRARIHSAGCYEAATDEERVLMDKFLARTERYQALMIEAINSLGLARIDAGGGQSAAALADTVLAAVDAQAALGR
;
A
#
# COMPACT_ATOMS: atom_id res chain seq x y z
N MET A 1 -15.18 -6.19 -14.93
CA MET A 1 -15.49 -4.90 -14.27
C MET A 1 -16.77 -4.33 -14.88
N PRO A 2 -17.71 -3.71 -14.15
CA PRO A 2 -18.92 -3.14 -14.76
C PRO A 2 -18.58 -2.09 -15.82
N ALA A 3 -19.32 -2.06 -16.93
CA ALA A 3 -18.98 -1.21 -18.10
C ALA A 3 -18.85 0.29 -17.75
N HIS A 4 -19.75 0.82 -16.92
CA HIS A 4 -19.69 2.22 -16.47
C HIS A 4 -18.44 2.55 -15.65
N VAL A 5 -17.88 1.57 -14.93
CA VAL A 5 -16.62 1.74 -14.20
C VAL A 5 -15.45 1.76 -15.19
N ALA A 6 -15.49 0.95 -16.25
CA ALA A 6 -14.46 0.93 -17.30
C ALA A 6 -14.42 2.23 -18.09
N GLU A 7 -15.59 2.76 -18.44
CA GLU A 7 -15.72 4.03 -19.14
C GLU A 7 -15.23 5.21 -18.28
N HIS A 8 -15.66 5.27 -17.01
CA HIS A 8 -15.21 6.31 -16.08
C HIS A 8 -13.71 6.21 -15.80
N TYR A 9 -13.20 4.99 -15.57
CA TYR A 9 -11.77 4.78 -15.37
C TYR A 9 -10.98 5.13 -16.62
N GLY A 10 -11.51 4.81 -17.80
CA GLY A 10 -10.95 5.07 -19.13
C GLY A 10 -10.88 6.55 -19.52
N SER A 11 -11.72 7.41 -18.96
CA SER A 11 -11.75 8.85 -19.30
C SER A 11 -10.80 9.74 -18.49
N LEU A 12 -10.40 9.33 -17.28
CA LEU A 12 -9.57 10.17 -16.38
C LEU A 12 -8.07 10.14 -16.72
N THR A 13 -7.33 11.22 -16.52
CA THR A 13 -5.86 11.17 -16.56
C THR A 13 -5.30 10.40 -15.35
N VAL A 14 -4.04 9.96 -15.42
CA VAL A 14 -3.36 9.31 -14.27
C VAL A 14 -3.35 10.22 -13.05
N ASN A 15 -3.15 11.53 -13.23
CA ASN A 15 -3.18 12.48 -12.13
C ASN A 15 -4.58 12.60 -11.51
N GLU A 16 -5.65 12.63 -12.31
CA GLU A 16 -7.02 12.63 -11.79
C GLU A 16 -7.35 11.33 -11.04
N LEU A 17 -6.88 10.19 -11.52
CA LEU A 17 -7.00 8.91 -10.82
C LEU A 17 -6.25 8.92 -9.47
N ILE A 18 -5.09 9.56 -9.41
CA ILE A 18 -4.30 9.71 -8.18
C ILE A 18 -4.97 10.67 -7.20
N THR A 19 -5.45 11.83 -7.66
CA THR A 19 -6.21 12.76 -6.82
C THR A 19 -7.45 12.08 -6.26
N SER A 20 -8.23 11.41 -7.12
CA SER A 20 -9.44 10.70 -6.73
C SER A 20 -9.17 9.63 -5.66
N VAL A 21 -8.07 8.87 -5.79
CA VAL A 21 -7.75 7.85 -4.79
C VAL A 21 -7.28 8.46 -3.47
N PHE A 22 -6.48 9.52 -3.49
CA PHE A 22 -6.09 10.19 -2.25
C PHE A 22 -7.30 10.78 -1.55
N ASP A 23 -8.18 11.49 -2.26
CA ASP A 23 -9.43 12.01 -1.69
C ASP A 23 -10.28 10.90 -1.05
N HIS A 24 -10.30 9.71 -1.66
CA HIS A 24 -10.98 8.55 -1.09
C HIS A 24 -10.30 8.05 0.20
N TYR A 25 -8.98 7.93 0.21
CA TYR A 25 -8.22 7.51 1.40
C TYR A 25 -8.31 8.54 2.53
N ASP A 26 -8.40 9.82 2.20
CA ASP A 26 -8.61 10.91 3.15
C ASP A 26 -9.92 10.74 3.92
N ARG A 27 -10.98 10.34 3.22
CA ARG A 27 -12.28 10.04 3.84
C ARG A 27 -12.26 8.76 4.68
N LEU A 28 -11.45 7.76 4.29
CA LEU A 28 -11.34 6.50 5.03
C LEU A 28 -10.49 6.62 6.29
N TRP A 29 -9.48 7.50 6.30
CA TRP A 29 -8.48 7.57 7.35
C TRP A 29 -9.06 7.68 8.77
N PRO A 30 -10.04 8.55 9.08
CA PRO A 30 -10.58 8.65 10.44
C PRO A 30 -11.06 7.31 10.99
N ARG A 31 -11.67 6.47 10.14
CA ARG A 31 -12.15 5.14 10.55
C ARG A 31 -11.01 4.15 10.77
N ILE A 32 -9.95 4.25 9.97
CA ILE A 32 -8.75 3.42 10.13
C ILE A 32 -8.04 3.77 11.45
N GLU A 33 -7.88 5.06 11.74
CA GLU A 33 -7.28 5.57 12.98
C GLU A 33 -8.09 5.15 14.22
N GLU A 34 -9.42 5.26 14.15
CA GLU A 34 -10.31 4.78 15.21
C GLU A 34 -10.13 3.27 15.46
N LEU A 35 -10.07 2.46 14.40
CA LEU A 35 -9.88 1.02 14.50
C LEU A 35 -8.53 0.65 15.15
N ILE A 36 -7.45 1.31 14.73
CA ILE A 36 -6.11 1.13 15.31
C ILE A 36 -6.13 1.48 16.79
N THR A 37 -6.68 2.65 17.13
CA THR A 37 -6.72 3.16 18.52
C THR A 37 -7.55 2.26 19.43
N ALA A 38 -8.73 1.85 18.97
CA ALA A 38 -9.60 0.95 19.74
C ALA A 38 -8.90 -0.38 20.01
N ARG A 39 -8.23 -0.95 19.01
CA ARG A 39 -7.52 -2.22 19.15
C ARG A 39 -6.34 -2.13 20.10
N ALA A 40 -5.56 -1.04 20.02
CA ALA A 40 -4.39 -0.83 20.86
C ALA A 40 -4.74 -0.58 22.33
N ALA A 41 -5.96 -0.13 22.62
CA ALA A 41 -6.46 0.08 23.97
C ALA A 41 -7.00 -1.21 24.63
N GLU A 42 -7.18 -2.30 23.89
CA GLU A 42 -7.57 -3.59 24.46
C GLU A 42 -6.44 -4.22 25.29
N ASP A 43 -6.80 -5.03 26.29
CA ASP A 43 -5.82 -5.70 27.15
C ASP A 43 -4.81 -6.52 26.34
N SER A 44 -3.59 -6.64 26.89
CA SER A 44 -2.44 -7.33 26.30
C SER A 44 -2.63 -8.84 26.04
N GLY A 45 -3.79 -9.40 26.39
CA GLY A 45 -4.19 -10.78 26.08
C GLY A 45 -5.04 -10.93 24.82
N SER A 46 -5.36 -9.83 24.13
CA SER A 46 -6.19 -9.83 22.92
C SER A 46 -5.35 -10.08 21.66
N THR A 47 -5.94 -10.75 20.64
CA THR A 47 -5.23 -11.05 19.39
C THR A 47 -4.88 -9.77 18.63
N GLY A 48 -3.60 -9.50 18.36
CA GLY A 48 -3.17 -8.30 17.63
C GLY A 48 -3.86 -8.08 16.27
N LEU A 49 -3.80 -6.86 15.75
CA LEU A 49 -4.38 -6.47 14.47
C LEU A 49 -3.30 -6.22 13.42
N VAL A 50 -3.44 -6.84 12.26
CA VAL A 50 -2.68 -6.51 11.05
C VAL A 50 -3.62 -5.79 10.09
N LEU A 51 -3.28 -4.56 9.73
CA LEU A 51 -3.96 -3.80 8.67
C LEU A 51 -3.04 -3.69 7.46
N GLU A 52 -3.60 -3.95 6.29
CA GLU A 52 -2.92 -3.85 5.01
C GLU A 52 -3.79 -3.04 4.04
N GLY A 53 -3.14 -2.28 3.16
CA GLY A 53 -3.80 -1.52 2.11
C GLY A 53 -3.24 -0.10 1.94
N SER A 54 -3.43 0.44 0.74
CA SER A 54 -2.90 1.73 0.29
C SER A 54 -3.54 2.97 0.94
N ALA A 55 -4.58 2.80 1.76
CA ALA A 55 -5.13 3.90 2.57
C ALA A 55 -4.21 4.26 3.76
N LEU A 56 -3.31 3.35 4.15
CA LEU A 56 -2.29 3.56 5.18
C LEU A 56 -1.16 4.44 4.61
N TRP A 57 -1.41 5.74 4.46
CA TRP A 57 -0.43 6.65 3.87
C TRP A 57 0.73 6.96 4.86
N PRO A 58 2.01 6.97 4.42
CA PRO A 58 3.16 7.16 5.32
C PRO A 58 3.08 8.38 6.22
N ALA A 59 2.66 9.53 5.69
CA ALA A 59 2.57 10.76 6.47
C ALA A 59 1.48 10.73 7.56
N ARG A 60 0.44 9.89 7.39
CA ARG A 60 -0.62 9.71 8.38
C ARG A 60 -0.19 8.76 9.46
N VAL A 61 0.34 7.61 9.05
CA VAL A 61 0.85 6.57 9.95
C VAL A 61 1.99 7.12 10.81
N ALA A 62 2.90 7.91 10.26
CA ALA A 62 3.98 8.54 11.02
C ALA A 62 3.51 9.54 12.09
N ARG A 63 2.28 10.06 11.97
CA ARG A 63 1.68 10.97 12.96
C ARG A 63 0.89 10.24 14.03
N LEU A 64 0.57 8.96 13.85
CA LEU A 64 -0.10 8.16 14.88
C LEU A 64 0.78 8.10 16.13
N GLN A 65 0.20 8.46 17.28
CA GLN A 65 0.84 8.39 18.59
C GLN A 65 0.16 7.31 19.45
N VAL A 66 -0.27 6.22 18.81
CA VAL A 66 -0.97 5.11 19.47
C VAL A 66 0.10 4.11 19.96
N PRO A 67 0.17 3.81 21.28
CA PRO A 67 1.15 2.87 21.80
C PRO A 67 0.99 1.46 21.23
N HIS A 68 2.08 0.70 21.19
CA HIS A 68 2.10 -0.69 20.74
C HIS A 68 1.69 -0.84 19.27
N THR A 69 1.98 0.19 18.46
CA THR A 69 1.69 0.18 17.03
C THR A 69 2.97 0.32 16.23
N THR A 70 3.11 -0.52 15.22
CA THR A 70 4.27 -0.50 14.33
C THR A 70 3.78 -0.47 12.89
N ALA A 71 4.62 0.09 12.02
CA ALA A 71 4.33 0.17 10.60
C ALA A 71 5.54 -0.31 9.80
N VAL A 72 5.27 -1.07 8.75
CA VAL A 72 6.30 -1.60 7.87
C VAL A 72 5.92 -1.28 6.43
N TRP A 73 6.87 -0.72 5.68
CA TRP A 73 6.68 -0.36 4.29
C TRP A 73 7.38 -1.38 3.40
N LEU A 74 6.60 -2.10 2.59
CA LEU A 74 7.13 -3.01 1.58
C LEU A 74 7.19 -2.27 0.24
N THR A 75 8.35 -2.30 -0.40
CA THR A 75 8.56 -1.69 -1.73
C THR A 75 9.20 -2.69 -2.66
N THR A 76 9.08 -2.47 -3.96
CA THR A 76 9.72 -3.30 -4.98
C THR A 76 9.94 -2.46 -6.23
N ASP A 77 10.76 -2.96 -7.15
CA ASP A 77 10.94 -2.33 -8.45
C ASP A 77 9.64 -2.30 -9.28
N ASP A 78 9.38 -1.18 -9.96
CA ASP A 78 8.19 -0.98 -10.81
C ASP A 78 8.13 -2.01 -11.94
N SER A 79 9.28 -2.45 -12.47
CA SER A 79 9.31 -3.48 -13.52
C SER A 79 8.79 -4.83 -13.02
N LEU A 80 9.02 -5.17 -11.75
CA LEU A 80 8.50 -6.40 -11.14
C LEU A 80 6.98 -6.32 -10.92
N VAL A 81 6.49 -5.16 -10.47
CA VAL A 81 5.05 -4.91 -10.33
C VAL A 81 4.37 -5.01 -11.69
N ARG A 82 4.94 -4.38 -12.72
CA ARG A 82 4.44 -4.44 -14.09
C ARG A 82 4.37 -5.85 -14.63
N ALA A 83 5.45 -6.62 -14.49
CA ALA A 83 5.50 -8.01 -14.92
C ALA A 83 4.42 -8.87 -14.23
N ARG A 84 4.24 -8.68 -12.91
CA ARG A 84 3.21 -9.42 -12.13
C ARG A 84 1.80 -9.06 -12.58
N ILE A 85 1.51 -7.78 -12.79
CA ILE A 85 0.19 -7.33 -13.26
C ILE A 85 -0.08 -7.83 -14.68
N HIS A 86 0.88 -7.72 -15.60
CA HIS A 86 0.73 -8.25 -16.96
C HIS A 86 0.45 -9.75 -16.96
N SER A 87 1.20 -10.50 -16.15
CA SER A 87 1.01 -11.95 -16.02
C SER A 87 -0.34 -12.30 -15.42
N ALA A 88 -0.76 -11.62 -14.35
CA ALA A 88 -2.03 -11.90 -13.67
C ALA A 88 -3.25 -11.47 -14.48
N GLY A 89 -3.13 -10.40 -15.25
CA GLY A 89 -4.17 -9.88 -16.15
C GLY A 89 -4.16 -10.50 -17.54
N CYS A 90 -3.30 -11.50 -17.81
CA CYS A 90 -3.16 -12.13 -19.12
C CYS A 90 -2.97 -11.12 -20.27
N TYR A 91 -2.09 -10.12 -20.08
CA TYR A 91 -1.90 -8.98 -21.01
C TYR A 91 -1.83 -9.41 -22.49
N GLU A 92 -1.04 -10.43 -22.78
CA GLU A 92 -0.81 -10.92 -24.14
C GLU A 92 -2.07 -11.50 -24.80
N ALA A 93 -3.04 -12.01 -24.02
CA ALA A 93 -4.30 -12.54 -24.51
C ALA A 93 -5.47 -11.55 -24.42
N ALA A 94 -5.27 -10.41 -23.73
CA ALA A 94 -6.30 -9.40 -23.51
C ALA A 94 -6.64 -8.62 -24.79
N THR A 95 -7.87 -8.12 -24.89
CA THR A 95 -8.29 -7.23 -25.97
C THR A 95 -7.57 -5.88 -25.87
N ASP A 96 -7.57 -5.09 -26.94
CA ASP A 96 -6.97 -3.75 -26.93
C ASP A 96 -7.59 -2.85 -25.84
N GLU A 97 -8.90 -2.95 -25.63
CA GLU A 97 -9.63 -2.21 -24.59
C GLU A 97 -9.17 -2.63 -23.18
N GLU A 98 -9.02 -3.93 -22.95
CA GLU A 98 -8.54 -4.47 -21.68
C GLU A 98 -7.08 -4.07 -21.41
N ARG A 99 -6.23 -4.10 -22.44
CA ARG A 99 -4.83 -3.65 -22.35
C ARG A 99 -4.74 -2.18 -21.98
N VAL A 100 -5.53 -1.31 -22.62
CA VAL A 100 -5.58 0.12 -22.29
C VAL A 100 -5.97 0.35 -20.82
N LEU A 101 -6.95 -0.39 -20.31
CA LEU A 101 -7.33 -0.30 -18.89
C LEU A 101 -6.23 -0.80 -17.97
N MET A 102 -5.54 -1.88 -18.33
CA MET A 102 -4.41 -2.42 -17.56
C MET A 102 -3.22 -1.46 -17.54
N ASP A 103 -2.84 -0.89 -18.68
CA ASP A 103 -1.76 0.10 -18.80
C ASP A 103 -2.07 1.34 -17.94
N LYS A 104 -3.34 1.74 -17.91
CA LYS A 104 -3.78 2.86 -17.08
C LYS A 104 -3.72 2.55 -15.59
N PHE A 105 -4.13 1.33 -15.22
CA PHE A 105 -4.00 0.85 -13.84
C PHE A 105 -2.54 0.77 -13.41
N LEU A 106 -1.66 0.33 -14.29
CA LEU A 106 -0.22 0.31 -14.07
C LEU A 106 0.35 1.70 -13.87
N ALA A 107 0.07 2.63 -14.78
CA ALA A 107 0.55 4.00 -14.67
C ALA A 107 0.11 4.66 -13.36
N ARG A 108 -1.12 4.41 -12.91
CA ARG A 108 -1.60 4.85 -11.59
C ARG A 108 -0.85 4.16 -10.45
N THR A 109 -0.63 2.85 -10.53
CA THR A 109 0.08 2.08 -9.49
C THR A 109 1.53 2.56 -9.33
N GLU A 110 2.24 2.71 -10.44
CA GLU A 110 3.62 3.24 -10.49
C GLU A 110 3.68 4.67 -9.93
N ARG A 111 2.74 5.53 -10.33
CA ARG A 111 2.67 6.90 -9.79
C ARG A 111 2.40 6.92 -8.29
N TYR A 112 1.51 6.07 -7.79
CA TYR A 112 1.24 5.95 -6.36
C TYR A 112 2.49 5.46 -5.60
N GLN A 113 3.15 4.42 -6.08
CA GLN A 113 4.38 3.89 -5.48
C GLN A 113 5.47 4.95 -5.42
N ALA A 114 5.70 5.70 -6.50
CA ALA A 114 6.69 6.78 -6.53
C ALA A 114 6.41 7.83 -5.45
N LEU A 115 5.16 8.27 -5.31
CA LEU A 115 4.75 9.24 -4.28
C LEU A 115 4.89 8.67 -2.87
N MET A 116 4.57 7.39 -2.67
CA MET A 116 4.69 6.73 -1.38
C MET A 116 6.16 6.63 -0.97
N ILE A 117 7.05 6.24 -1.89
CA ILE A 117 8.50 6.17 -1.65
C ILE A 117 9.07 7.55 -1.33
N GLU A 118 8.64 8.60 -2.03
CA GLU A 118 9.00 9.98 -1.72
C GLU A 118 8.57 10.39 -0.30
N ALA A 119 7.35 10.05 0.10
CA ALA A 119 6.84 10.30 1.45
C ALA A 119 7.63 9.52 2.52
N ILE A 120 7.92 8.24 2.28
CA ILE A 120 8.74 7.40 3.19
C ILE A 120 10.13 8.03 3.37
N ASN A 121 10.79 8.40 2.26
CA ASN A 121 12.13 8.96 2.29
C ASN A 121 12.17 10.33 3.00
N SER A 122 11.21 11.22 2.71
CA SER A 122 11.15 12.55 3.34
C SER A 122 10.87 12.49 4.84
N LEU A 123 10.19 11.44 5.31
CA LEU A 123 9.92 11.19 6.73
C LEU A 123 11.02 10.37 7.42
N GLY A 124 12.04 9.91 6.68
CA GLY A 124 13.10 9.06 7.21
C GLY A 124 12.61 7.68 7.69
N LEU A 125 11.51 7.16 7.12
CA LEU A 125 10.96 5.87 7.50
C LEU A 125 11.73 4.72 6.81
N ALA A 126 11.91 3.61 7.52
CA ALA A 126 12.54 2.42 6.97
C ALA A 126 11.58 1.70 6.01
N ARG A 127 12.13 1.12 4.93
CA ARG A 127 11.38 0.27 3.99
C ARG A 127 12.12 -1.04 3.76
N ILE A 128 11.36 -2.10 3.49
CA ILE A 128 11.86 -3.42 3.16
C ILE A 128 11.68 -3.63 1.65
N ASP A 129 12.72 -4.12 0.99
CA ASP A 129 12.63 -4.54 -0.41
C ASP A 129 12.02 -5.94 -0.51
N ALA A 130 10.79 -6.00 -1.01
CA ALA A 130 10.05 -7.24 -1.25
C ALA A 130 10.34 -7.84 -2.64
N GLY A 131 11.12 -7.16 -3.49
CA GLY A 131 11.46 -7.58 -4.84
C GLY A 131 12.67 -8.51 -4.95
N GLY A 132 13.46 -8.67 -3.88
CA GLY A 132 14.76 -9.37 -3.88
C GLY A 132 14.75 -10.89 -4.12
N GLY A 133 13.65 -11.48 -4.59
CA GLY A 133 13.57 -12.91 -4.92
C GLY A 133 13.49 -13.87 -3.73
N GLN A 134 13.40 -13.35 -2.50
CA GLN A 134 13.20 -14.15 -1.29
C GLN A 134 11.83 -14.83 -1.26
N SER A 135 11.71 -15.91 -0.48
CA SER A 135 10.42 -16.56 -0.24
C SER A 135 9.51 -15.66 0.61
N ALA A 136 8.20 -15.89 0.54
CA ALA A 136 7.23 -15.19 1.38
C ALA A 136 7.52 -15.38 2.88
N ALA A 137 7.97 -16.58 3.29
CA ALA A 137 8.34 -16.87 4.67
C ALA A 137 9.56 -16.05 5.11
N ALA A 138 10.62 -15.99 4.30
CA ALA A 138 11.80 -15.17 4.61
C ALA A 138 11.48 -13.67 4.67
N LEU A 139 10.59 -13.20 3.80
CA LEU A 139 10.10 -11.82 3.87
C LEU A 139 9.31 -11.57 5.15
N ALA A 140 8.45 -12.51 5.56
CA ALA A 140 7.69 -12.41 6.81
C ALA A 140 8.63 -12.36 8.03
N ASP A 141 9.69 -13.17 8.06
CA ASP A 141 10.71 -13.11 9.12
C ASP A 141 11.39 -11.73 9.17
N THR A 142 11.66 -11.13 8.01
CA THR A 142 12.23 -9.78 7.91
C THR A 142 11.27 -8.72 8.43
N VAL A 143 9.97 -8.85 8.13
CA VAL A 143 8.92 -7.97 8.65
C VAL A 143 8.82 -8.08 10.17
N LEU A 144 8.82 -9.29 10.72
CA LEU A 144 8.76 -9.52 12.17
C LEU A 144 9.97 -8.90 12.87
N ALA A 145 11.18 -9.09 12.34
CA ALA A 145 12.38 -8.46 12.88
C ALA A 145 12.30 -6.91 12.86
N ALA A 146 11.70 -6.32 11.82
CA ALA A 146 11.50 -4.88 11.73
C ALA A 146 10.44 -4.36 12.72
N VAL A 147 9.41 -5.16 13.01
CA VAL A 147 8.39 -4.86 14.03
C VAL A 147 9.02 -4.90 15.42
N ASP A 148 9.76 -5.95 15.75
CA ASP A 148 10.43 -6.11 17.05
C ASP A 148 11.41 -4.97 17.33
N ALA A 149 12.16 -4.55 16.32
CA ALA A 149 13.07 -3.41 16.43
C ALA A 149 12.35 -2.08 16.73
N GLN A 150 11.14 -1.88 16.20
CA GLN A 150 10.33 -0.69 16.49
C GLN A 150 9.71 -0.75 17.89
N ALA A 151 9.19 -1.91 18.30
CA ALA A 151 8.62 -2.11 19.63
C ALA A 151 9.66 -1.90 20.74
N ALA A 152 10.91 -2.35 20.53
CA ALA A 152 12.01 -2.11 21.45
C ALA A 152 12.33 -0.62 21.67
N LEU A 153 11.96 0.26 20.74
CA LEU A 153 12.10 1.72 20.84
C LEU A 153 10.89 2.39 21.52
N GLY A 154 9.92 1.62 22.02
CA GLY A 154 8.74 2.13 22.71
C GLY A 154 7.68 2.74 21.78
N ARG A 155 7.66 2.32 20.51
CA ARG A 155 6.54 2.58 19.60
C ARG A 155 5.42 1.55 19.80
#